data_AF-A0A1M3BAI0-F1
#
_entry.id   AF-A0A1M3BAI0-F1
#
_cell.length_a   1.000
_cell.length_b   1.000
_cell.length_c   1.000
_cell.angle_alpha   90.00
_cell.angle_beta   90.00
_cell.angle_gamma   90.00
#
_symmetry.space_group_name_H-M   'P 1'
#
loop_
_entity.id
_entity.type
_entity.pdbx_description
1 polymer ?
#
loop_
_entity_poly.entity_id
_entity_poly.type
_entity_poly.pdbx_seq_one_letter_code
_entity_poly.pdbx_strand_id
1 'polypeptide(L)'
;MLADRANKLFSRFKDYKVATVTLGDMTIEDVAPIFERINSTGTPLTIVDLMRAATWSPDFDLVDNIEELLAALADKDFSGIDKKVILRNISATAGGGFSTGSIDDLRKLEAEDLQAAAQETKAAYLRTVDFLATDIRISSARVIPYANQLTVLAEVFRLIPAPNADQLAAVREWFWRTALAGYFGGWNTGQMASDQKAVTDFSQGKTTQIEVAASEPRADIWIARQFRSNNAHAKLHAISLAHHSPLDLLTGAPIDTGQALAWENQKEFHHFFPRDYLKNQDVPQTRINCLANIVMLTSASNKRISNRAPSDYLKEVEKAAGENLSSWLESNLISEEAFDAAKVDDFEKFLALRAETLHRQLLPLAGWSSADATQPPVDELPISEDQADDDSDFTEELPTGDAIAPESS
;
A
#
# COMPACT_ATOMS: atom_id res chain seq x y z
N MET A 1 -11.81 29.61 48.00
CA MET A 1 -10.79 29.08 47.06
C MET A 1 -11.27 27.91 46.21
N LEU A 2 -11.63 26.73 46.76
CA LEU A 2 -12.13 25.60 45.94
C LEU A 2 -13.53 25.87 45.37
N ALA A 3 -14.45 26.40 46.18
CA ALA A 3 -15.80 26.77 45.73
C ALA A 3 -15.78 27.84 44.61
N ASP A 4 -14.88 28.82 44.70
CA ASP A 4 -14.75 29.86 43.67
C ASP A 4 -14.20 29.32 42.35
N ARG A 5 -13.26 28.35 42.42
CA ARG A 5 -12.76 27.65 41.22
C ARG A 5 -13.84 26.78 40.59
N ALA A 6 -14.62 26.07 41.39
CA ALA A 6 -15.75 25.26 40.92
C ALA A 6 -16.81 26.14 40.24
N ASN A 7 -17.18 27.27 40.84
CA ASN A 7 -18.12 28.22 40.26
C ASN A 7 -17.60 28.85 38.96
N LYS A 8 -16.31 29.22 38.90
CA LYS A 8 -15.70 29.72 37.66
C LYS A 8 -15.72 28.67 36.54
N LEU A 9 -15.42 27.41 36.86
CA LEU A 9 -15.47 26.33 35.89
C LEU A 9 -16.91 26.07 35.42
N PHE A 10 -17.86 26.01 36.35
CA PHE A 10 -19.28 25.84 36.06
C PHE A 10 -19.84 26.96 35.18
N SER A 11 -19.55 28.22 35.50
CA SER A 11 -19.96 29.37 34.66
C SER A 11 -19.36 29.33 33.27
N ARG A 12 -18.11 28.87 33.11
CA ARG A 12 -17.51 28.72 31.78
C ARG A 12 -18.24 27.73 30.90
N PHE A 13 -18.77 26.64 31.46
CA PHE A 13 -19.58 25.68 30.71
C PHE A 13 -21.03 26.15 30.54
N LYS A 14 -21.64 26.70 31.60
CA LYS A 14 -23.04 27.17 31.59
C LYS A 14 -23.27 28.32 30.63
N ASP A 15 -22.33 29.27 30.58
CA ASP A 15 -22.45 30.49 29.80
C ASP A 15 -21.75 30.39 28.44
N TYR A 16 -21.22 29.21 28.10
CA TYR A 16 -20.62 28.96 26.79
C TYR A 16 -21.70 29.03 25.70
N LYS A 17 -21.56 30.00 24.80
CA LYS A 17 -22.47 30.14 23.66
C LYS A 17 -21.96 29.25 22.53
N VAL A 18 -22.73 28.22 22.20
CA VAL A 18 -22.49 27.40 21.01
C VAL A 18 -23.16 28.10 19.83
N ALA A 19 -22.36 28.49 18.83
CA ALA A 19 -22.89 28.96 17.57
C ALA A 19 -23.46 27.75 16.80
N THR A 20 -24.75 27.77 16.49
CA THR A 20 -25.42 26.71 15.72
C THR A 20 -25.78 27.23 14.33
N VAL A 21 -25.36 26.52 13.29
CA VAL A 21 -25.82 26.73 11.92
C VAL A 21 -26.64 25.50 11.54
N THR A 22 -27.92 25.67 11.24
CA THR A 22 -28.79 24.59 10.79
C THR A 22 -28.77 24.55 9.26
N LEU A 23 -28.20 23.48 8.71
CA LEU A 23 -28.26 23.16 7.28
C LEU A 23 -29.46 22.23 7.03
N GLY A 24 -30.11 22.36 5.87
CA GLY A 24 -31.20 21.46 5.47
C GLY A 24 -30.66 20.12 4.94
N ASP A 25 -31.52 19.33 4.28
CA ASP A 25 -31.09 18.12 3.57
C ASP A 25 -30.09 18.48 2.47
N MET A 26 -28.87 17.97 2.61
CA MET A 26 -27.75 18.22 1.71
C MET A 26 -26.91 16.94 1.59
N THR A 27 -26.32 16.73 0.42
CA THR A 27 -25.42 15.60 0.19
C THR A 27 -24.12 15.77 0.99
N ILE A 28 -23.39 14.68 1.26
CA ILE A 28 -22.04 14.77 1.85
C ILE A 28 -21.13 15.71 1.07
N GLU A 29 -21.20 15.65 -0.26
CA GLU A 29 -20.37 16.45 -1.16
C GLU A 29 -20.61 17.95 -0.97
N ASP A 30 -21.84 18.35 -0.65
CA ASP A 30 -22.18 19.74 -0.37
C ASP A 30 -21.87 20.14 1.08
N VAL A 31 -21.96 19.20 2.03
CA VAL A 31 -21.79 19.45 3.47
C VAL A 31 -20.31 19.50 3.86
N ALA A 32 -19.47 18.63 3.30
CA ALA A 32 -18.05 18.54 3.67
C ALA A 32 -17.30 19.87 3.48
N PRO A 33 -17.42 20.59 2.35
CA PRO A 33 -16.72 21.88 2.15
C PRO A 33 -17.22 22.98 3.10
N ILE A 34 -18.48 22.92 3.53
CA ILE A 34 -19.02 23.86 4.52
C ILE A 34 -18.35 23.64 5.86
N PHE A 35 -18.23 22.37 6.29
CA PHE A 35 -17.54 22.02 7.53
C PHE A 35 -16.05 22.34 7.48
N GLU A 36 -15.36 22.03 6.38
CA GLU A 36 -13.93 22.38 6.19
C GLU A 36 -13.70 23.90 6.27
N ARG A 37 -14.55 24.70 5.62
CA ARG A 37 -14.48 26.17 5.70
C ARG A 37 -14.74 26.71 7.10
N ILE A 38 -15.63 26.09 7.86
CA ILE A 38 -15.92 26.47 9.25
C ILE A 38 -14.78 26.03 10.18
N ASN A 39 -14.16 24.88 9.89
CA ASN A 39 -13.15 24.24 10.73
C ASN A 39 -11.72 24.45 10.20
N SER A 40 -11.37 25.70 9.88
CA SER A 40 -10.07 26.07 9.27
C SER A 40 -8.85 25.98 10.20
N THR A 41 -9.06 25.63 11.48
CA THR A 41 -8.01 25.55 12.52
C THR A 41 -8.01 24.21 13.27
N GLY A 42 -8.88 23.26 12.89
CA GLY A 42 -9.01 21.93 13.50
C GLY A 42 -8.73 20.81 12.51
N THR A 43 -8.78 19.55 12.97
CA THR A 43 -8.66 18.37 12.10
C THR A 43 -9.79 18.37 11.06
N PRO A 44 -9.49 18.25 9.75
CA PRO A 44 -10.52 18.14 8.71
C PRO A 44 -11.47 16.98 9.00
N LEU A 45 -12.78 17.21 8.80
CA LEU A 45 -13.77 16.14 8.95
C LEU A 45 -13.64 15.19 7.76
N THR A 46 -13.36 13.92 8.03
CA THR A 46 -13.32 12.92 6.97
C THR A 46 -14.74 12.49 6.56
N ILE A 47 -14.88 11.87 5.39
CA ILE A 47 -16.14 11.23 4.99
C ILE A 47 -16.63 10.22 6.04
N VAL A 48 -15.71 9.56 6.76
CA VAL A 48 -16.05 8.61 7.83
C VAL A 48 -16.69 9.34 9.00
N ASP A 49 -16.18 10.52 9.39
CA ASP A 49 -16.72 11.32 10.49
C ASP A 49 -18.11 11.88 10.15
N LEU A 50 -18.28 12.35 8.91
CA LEU A 50 -19.57 12.82 8.40
C LEU A 50 -20.60 11.69 8.36
N MET A 51 -20.18 10.49 7.96
CA MET A 51 -21.04 9.32 7.91
C MET A 51 -21.39 8.78 9.29
N ARG A 52 -20.45 8.81 10.24
CA ARG A 52 -20.73 8.49 11.63
C ARG A 52 -21.85 9.37 12.16
N ALA A 53 -21.73 10.69 12.00
CA ALA A 53 -22.74 11.64 12.47
C ALA A 53 -24.11 11.42 11.83
N ALA A 54 -24.14 11.08 10.54
CA ALA A 54 -25.38 10.90 9.79
C ALA A 54 -26.08 9.54 10.01
N THR A 55 -25.35 8.54 10.51
CA THR A 55 -25.89 7.17 10.75
C THR A 55 -26.03 6.84 12.24
N TRP A 56 -25.59 7.73 13.12
CA TRP A 56 -25.56 7.48 14.56
C TRP A 56 -26.96 7.28 15.15
N SER A 57 -27.08 6.27 16.00
CA SER A 57 -28.23 6.04 16.87
C SER A 57 -27.77 5.43 18.20
N PRO A 58 -28.62 5.37 19.24
CA PRO A 58 -28.28 4.66 20.48
C PRO A 58 -27.88 3.19 20.29
N ASP A 59 -28.33 2.56 19.21
CA ASP A 59 -28.13 1.15 18.91
C ASP A 59 -27.03 0.91 17.84
N PHE A 60 -26.50 1.97 17.21
CA PHE A 60 -25.49 1.87 16.16
C PHE A 60 -24.53 3.07 16.13
N ASP A 61 -23.23 2.79 16.20
CA ASP A 61 -22.15 3.72 15.87
C ASP A 61 -21.25 3.11 14.80
N LEU A 62 -21.13 3.80 13.67
CA LEU A 62 -20.34 3.37 12.51
C LEU A 62 -18.85 3.24 12.86
N VAL A 63 -18.30 4.20 13.60
CA VAL A 63 -16.86 4.22 13.91
C VAL A 63 -16.52 3.13 14.90
N ASP A 64 -17.38 2.89 15.90
CA ASP A 64 -17.18 1.81 16.86
C ASP A 64 -17.15 0.44 16.14
N ASN A 65 -18.04 0.20 15.18
CA ASN A 65 -18.04 -1.01 14.36
C ASN A 65 -16.77 -1.15 13.49
N ILE A 66 -16.30 -0.05 12.88
CA ILE A 66 -15.05 -0.05 12.10
C ILE A 66 -13.85 -0.33 13.01
N GLU A 67 -13.81 0.26 14.20
CA GLU A 67 -12.73 0.05 15.18
C GLU A 67 -12.73 -1.38 15.74
N GLU A 68 -13.90 -1.96 15.97
CA GLU A 68 -14.03 -3.37 16.35
C GLU A 68 -13.51 -4.30 15.25
N LEU A 69 -13.80 -3.99 13.98
CA LEU A 69 -13.25 -4.72 12.84
C LEU A 69 -11.71 -4.59 12.81
N LEU A 70 -11.16 -3.37 12.88
CA LEU A 70 -9.72 -3.15 12.87
C LEU A 70 -9.00 -3.85 14.04
N ALA A 71 -9.62 -3.87 15.22
CA ALA A 71 -9.12 -4.58 16.38
C ALA A 71 -9.07 -6.10 16.13
N ALA A 72 -10.07 -6.67 15.45
CA ALA A 72 -10.08 -8.09 15.09
C ALA A 72 -8.99 -8.46 14.06
N LEU A 73 -8.42 -7.48 13.35
CA LEU A 73 -7.32 -7.65 12.40
C LEU A 73 -5.93 -7.40 13.00
N ALA A 74 -5.86 -6.99 14.28
CA ALA A 74 -4.61 -6.56 14.92
C ALA A 74 -3.59 -7.70 15.06
N ASP A 75 -4.02 -8.92 15.33
CA ASP A 75 -3.13 -10.10 15.50
C ASP A 75 -2.28 -10.40 14.26
N LYS A 76 -2.69 -9.89 13.08
CA LYS A 76 -1.98 -10.05 11.81
C LYS A 76 -1.35 -8.76 11.30
N ASP A 77 -1.32 -7.70 12.12
CA ASP A 77 -0.80 -6.37 11.75
C ASP A 77 -1.58 -5.69 10.61
N PHE A 78 -2.90 -5.87 10.57
CA PHE A 78 -3.80 -5.21 9.60
C PHE A 78 -4.71 -4.15 10.23
N SER A 79 -4.47 -3.75 11.48
CA SER A 79 -5.24 -2.68 12.15
C SER A 79 -5.01 -1.28 11.56
N GLY A 80 -3.97 -1.10 10.73
CA GLY A 80 -3.64 0.15 10.04
C GLY A 80 -4.40 0.40 8.73
N ILE A 81 -5.42 -0.39 8.41
CA ILE A 81 -6.25 -0.17 7.21
C ILE A 81 -7.03 1.14 7.35
N ASP A 82 -7.08 1.93 6.28
CA ASP A 82 -7.84 3.18 6.22
C ASP A 82 -9.35 2.91 6.42
N LYS A 83 -9.95 3.62 7.37
CA LYS A 83 -11.39 3.54 7.69
C LYS A 83 -12.29 3.79 6.47
N LYS A 84 -11.85 4.62 5.51
CA LYS A 84 -12.58 4.88 4.25
C LYS A 84 -12.68 3.64 3.37
N VAL A 85 -11.67 2.77 3.37
CA VAL A 85 -11.71 1.49 2.62
C VAL A 85 -12.78 0.58 3.21
N ILE A 86 -12.81 0.46 4.54
CA ILE A 86 -13.84 -0.32 5.25
C ILE A 86 -15.23 0.26 5.01
N LEU A 87 -15.39 1.59 5.07
CA LEU A 87 -16.65 2.27 4.82
C LEU A 87 -17.21 1.98 3.42
N ARG A 88 -16.36 1.90 2.39
CA ARG A 88 -16.77 1.49 1.03
C ARG A 88 -17.36 0.08 1.02
N ASN A 89 -16.79 -0.85 1.78
CA ASN A 89 -17.33 -2.21 1.88
C ASN A 89 -18.62 -2.28 2.70
N ILE A 90 -18.77 -1.47 3.75
CA ILE A 90 -20.05 -1.35 4.46
C ILE A 90 -21.14 -0.87 3.50
N SER A 91 -20.85 0.16 2.69
CA SER A 91 -21.77 0.63 1.64
C SER A 91 -22.11 -0.45 0.62
N ALA A 92 -21.11 -1.15 0.06
CA ALA A 92 -21.34 -2.23 -0.90
C ALA A 92 -22.15 -3.39 -0.30
N THR A 93 -21.86 -3.78 0.94
CA THR A 93 -22.58 -4.83 1.67
C THR A 93 -24.04 -4.45 1.91
N ALA A 94 -24.31 -3.18 2.20
CA ALA A 94 -25.65 -2.66 2.39
C ALA A 94 -26.46 -2.48 1.09
N GLY A 95 -25.95 -2.98 -0.05
CA GLY A 95 -26.61 -2.92 -1.36
C GLY A 95 -26.24 -1.69 -2.20
N GLY A 96 -25.32 -0.85 -1.73
CA GLY A 96 -24.72 0.26 -2.47
C GLY A 96 -23.53 -0.19 -3.33
N GLY A 97 -22.42 0.53 -3.22
CA GLY A 97 -21.20 0.34 -4.01
C GLY A 97 -20.02 1.10 -3.40
N PHE A 98 -18.89 1.18 -4.11
CA PHE A 98 -17.66 1.77 -3.53
C PHE A 98 -17.55 3.30 -3.64
N SER A 99 -18.53 3.94 -4.29
CA SER A 99 -18.51 5.37 -4.57
C SER A 99 -18.94 6.22 -3.36
N THR A 100 -18.55 7.49 -3.33
CA THR A 100 -19.03 8.45 -2.33
C THR A 100 -20.55 8.59 -2.34
N GLY A 101 -21.17 8.61 -3.54
CA GLY A 101 -22.64 8.65 -3.66
C GLY A 101 -23.31 7.42 -3.03
N SER A 102 -22.74 6.23 -3.22
CA SER A 102 -23.23 5.01 -2.56
C SER A 102 -23.04 5.03 -1.05
N ILE A 103 -21.97 5.67 -0.56
CA ILE A 103 -21.75 5.85 0.87
C ILE A 103 -22.82 6.79 1.47
N ASP A 104 -23.23 7.85 0.76
CA ASP A 104 -24.29 8.76 1.20
C ASP A 104 -25.65 8.04 1.39
N ASP A 105 -25.92 7.01 0.58
CA ASP A 105 -27.15 6.21 0.69
C ASP A 105 -27.27 5.44 2.02
N LEU A 106 -26.17 5.19 2.74
CA LEU A 106 -26.19 4.52 4.06
C LEU A 106 -27.05 5.27 5.09
N ARG A 107 -27.21 6.59 4.93
CA ARG A 107 -28.01 7.45 5.83
C ARG A 107 -29.52 7.12 5.78
N LYS A 108 -29.94 6.41 4.73
CA LYS A 108 -31.33 6.04 4.48
C LYS A 108 -31.69 4.69 5.10
N LEU A 109 -30.70 4.02 5.70
CA LEU A 109 -30.85 2.68 6.26
C LEU A 109 -31.11 2.76 7.75
N GLU A 110 -31.82 1.75 8.27
CA GLU A 110 -32.07 1.61 9.69
C GLU A 110 -30.85 1.02 10.40
N ALA A 111 -30.75 1.23 11.72
CA ALA A 111 -29.64 0.76 12.54
C ALA A 111 -29.40 -0.75 12.43
N GLU A 112 -30.46 -1.55 12.28
CA GLU A 112 -30.37 -3.00 12.11
C GLU A 112 -29.66 -3.39 10.80
N ASP A 113 -30.02 -2.75 9.68
CA ASP A 113 -29.40 -3.00 8.37
C ASP A 113 -27.93 -2.58 8.36
N LEU A 114 -27.63 -1.43 8.97
CA LEU A 114 -26.27 -0.92 9.12
C LEU A 114 -25.40 -1.85 9.97
N GLN A 115 -25.94 -2.36 11.08
CA GLN A 115 -25.25 -3.31 11.94
C GLN A 115 -25.01 -4.63 11.21
N ALA A 116 -26.00 -5.15 10.49
CA ALA A 116 -25.84 -6.36 9.68
C ALA A 116 -24.74 -6.19 8.62
N ALA A 117 -24.73 -5.07 7.90
CA ALA A 117 -23.73 -4.78 6.89
C ALA A 117 -22.31 -4.65 7.48
N ALA A 118 -22.18 -4.03 8.66
CA ALA A 118 -20.90 -3.92 9.37
C ALA A 118 -20.36 -5.30 9.79
N GLN A 119 -21.22 -6.18 10.33
CA GLN A 119 -20.81 -7.53 10.76
C GLN A 119 -20.45 -8.44 9.59
N GLU A 120 -21.19 -8.37 8.48
CA GLU A 120 -20.86 -9.12 7.27
C GLU A 120 -19.55 -8.59 6.64
N THR A 121 -19.34 -7.27 6.63
CA THR A 121 -18.06 -6.65 6.22
C THR A 121 -16.91 -7.15 7.08
N LYS A 122 -17.07 -7.20 8.41
CA LYS A 122 -16.07 -7.74 9.33
C LYS A 122 -15.69 -9.17 9.01
N ALA A 123 -16.69 -10.04 8.76
CA ALA A 123 -16.44 -11.43 8.38
C ALA A 123 -15.68 -11.55 7.05
N ALA A 124 -15.97 -10.68 6.07
CA ALA A 124 -15.27 -10.64 4.79
C ALA A 124 -13.81 -10.21 4.95
N TYR A 125 -13.55 -9.15 5.73
CA TYR A 125 -12.18 -8.66 5.99
C TYR A 125 -11.29 -9.69 6.68
N LEU A 126 -11.84 -10.48 7.61
CA LEU A 126 -11.09 -11.58 8.25
C LEU A 126 -10.59 -12.59 7.20
N ARG A 127 -11.45 -12.98 6.24
CA ARG A 127 -11.08 -13.89 5.15
C ARG A 127 -10.10 -13.24 4.17
N THR A 128 -10.28 -11.95 3.86
CA THR A 128 -9.36 -11.20 3.00
C THR A 128 -7.96 -11.15 3.60
N VAL A 129 -7.86 -10.87 4.91
CA VAL A 129 -6.58 -10.86 5.62
C VAL A 129 -5.98 -12.26 5.71
N ASP A 130 -6.79 -13.31 5.93
CA ASP A 130 -6.32 -14.70 5.86
C ASP A 130 -5.69 -15.03 4.50
N PHE A 131 -6.35 -14.64 3.41
CA PHE A 131 -5.85 -14.80 2.05
C PHE A 131 -4.55 -14.01 1.81
N LEU A 132 -4.52 -12.72 2.17
CA LEU A 132 -3.34 -11.89 1.98
C LEU A 132 -2.14 -12.43 2.76
N ALA A 133 -2.34 -12.87 4.00
CA ALA A 133 -1.28 -13.40 4.85
C ALA A 133 -0.80 -14.79 4.41
N THR A 134 -1.70 -15.65 3.91
CA THR A 134 -1.38 -17.06 3.63
C THR A 134 -1.00 -17.29 2.17
N ASP A 135 -1.81 -16.81 1.23
CA ASP A 135 -1.64 -17.03 -0.21
C ASP A 135 -0.64 -16.04 -0.81
N ILE A 136 -0.77 -14.76 -0.46
CA ILE A 136 0.07 -13.67 -1.00
C ILE A 136 1.27 -13.37 -0.08
N ARG A 137 1.32 -13.95 1.12
CA ARG A 137 2.42 -13.78 2.10
C ARG A 137 2.70 -12.32 2.49
N ILE A 138 1.64 -11.51 2.54
CA ILE A 138 1.70 -10.14 3.05
C ILE A 138 1.61 -10.15 4.57
N SER A 139 2.62 -9.60 5.23
CA SER A 139 2.73 -9.63 6.70
C SER A 139 1.97 -8.53 7.42
N SER A 140 1.54 -7.47 6.73
CA SER A 140 0.81 -6.35 7.34
C SER A 140 0.08 -5.47 6.32
N ALA A 141 -0.85 -4.64 6.79
CA ALA A 141 -1.58 -3.70 5.93
C ALA A 141 -0.66 -2.70 5.20
N ARG A 142 0.48 -2.34 5.80
CA ARG A 142 1.42 -1.37 5.21
C ARG A 142 2.07 -1.87 3.93
N VAL A 143 2.18 -3.18 3.76
CA VAL A 143 2.84 -3.85 2.62
C VAL A 143 1.91 -3.99 1.42
N ILE A 144 0.60 -3.80 1.59
CA ILE A 144 -0.35 -3.90 0.48
C ILE A 144 -0.03 -2.81 -0.57
N PRO A 145 0.14 -3.16 -1.86
CA PRO A 145 0.46 -2.19 -2.91
C PRO A 145 -0.51 -1.01 -2.93
N TYR A 146 -1.81 -1.30 -2.90
CA TYR A 146 -2.86 -0.28 -2.83
C TYR A 146 -3.92 -0.63 -1.79
N ALA A 147 -4.28 0.33 -0.94
CA ALA A 147 -5.32 0.13 0.06
C ALA A 147 -6.66 -0.28 -0.57
N ASN A 148 -7.01 0.28 -1.74
CA ASN A 148 -8.25 -0.05 -2.45
C ASN A 148 -8.29 -1.48 -3.04
N GLN A 149 -7.17 -2.21 -3.09
CA GLN A 149 -7.22 -3.65 -3.39
C GLN A 149 -8.02 -4.40 -2.32
N LEU A 150 -7.93 -3.97 -1.05
CA LEU A 150 -8.71 -4.54 0.03
C LEU A 150 -10.21 -4.37 -0.20
N THR A 151 -10.64 -3.22 -0.73
CA THR A 151 -12.05 -2.96 -1.00
C THR A 151 -12.63 -4.04 -1.92
N VAL A 152 -11.96 -4.31 -3.04
CA VAL A 152 -12.44 -5.29 -4.03
C VAL A 152 -12.28 -6.72 -3.51
N LEU A 153 -11.16 -7.05 -2.86
CA LEU A 153 -10.95 -8.39 -2.28
C LEU A 153 -11.96 -8.71 -1.16
N ALA A 154 -12.27 -7.76 -0.28
CA ALA A 154 -13.29 -7.93 0.74
C ALA A 154 -14.66 -8.20 0.12
N GLU A 155 -15.01 -7.52 -0.96
CA GLU A 155 -16.26 -7.81 -1.68
C GLU A 155 -16.27 -9.22 -2.30
N VAL A 156 -15.13 -9.67 -2.85
CA VAL A 156 -14.99 -11.05 -3.34
C VAL A 156 -15.23 -12.06 -2.22
N PHE A 157 -14.57 -11.90 -1.06
CA PHE A 157 -14.69 -12.84 0.06
C PHE A 157 -15.99 -12.70 0.87
N ARG A 158 -16.75 -11.63 0.62
CA ARG A 158 -18.13 -11.48 1.08
C ARG A 158 -19.06 -12.35 0.24
N LEU A 159 -19.00 -12.20 -1.09
CA LEU A 159 -19.85 -12.94 -2.03
C LEU A 159 -19.44 -14.40 -2.21
N ILE A 160 -18.16 -14.71 -2.01
CA ILE A 160 -17.58 -16.06 -2.09
C ILE A 160 -16.81 -16.36 -0.79
N PRO A 161 -17.51 -16.70 0.31
CA PRO A 161 -16.86 -16.98 1.61
C PRO A 161 -15.86 -18.14 1.60
N ALA A 162 -16.05 -19.09 0.69
CA ALA A 162 -15.22 -20.29 0.57
C ALA A 162 -14.93 -20.56 -0.91
N PRO A 163 -13.98 -19.84 -1.52
CA PRO A 163 -13.64 -20.03 -2.93
C PRO A 163 -13.05 -21.41 -3.17
N ASN A 164 -13.38 -22.01 -4.31
CA ASN A 164 -12.73 -23.23 -4.78
C ASN A 164 -11.32 -22.93 -5.35
N ALA A 165 -10.60 -23.97 -5.79
CA ALA A 165 -9.22 -23.83 -6.28
C ALA A 165 -9.10 -22.87 -7.49
N ASP A 166 -10.02 -22.97 -8.45
CA ASP A 166 -10.01 -22.13 -9.66
C ASP A 166 -10.34 -20.68 -9.31
N GLN A 167 -11.33 -20.46 -8.44
CA GLN A 167 -11.69 -19.13 -7.97
C GLN A 167 -10.53 -18.48 -7.20
N LEU A 168 -9.87 -19.24 -6.32
CA LEU A 168 -8.74 -18.74 -5.57
C LEU A 168 -7.54 -18.42 -6.49
N ALA A 169 -7.35 -19.19 -7.57
CA ALA A 169 -6.36 -18.88 -8.60
C ALA A 169 -6.67 -17.56 -9.33
N ALA A 170 -7.93 -17.33 -9.71
CA ALA A 170 -8.37 -16.08 -10.31
C ALA A 170 -8.19 -14.87 -9.37
N VAL A 171 -8.45 -15.04 -8.06
CA VAL A 171 -8.24 -13.99 -7.06
C VAL A 171 -6.75 -13.66 -6.90
N ARG A 172 -5.87 -14.66 -6.90
CA ARG A 172 -4.41 -14.45 -6.90
C ARG A 172 -3.97 -13.69 -8.15
N GLU A 173 -4.44 -14.14 -9.32
CA GLU A 173 -4.12 -13.49 -10.60
C GLU A 173 -4.56 -12.02 -10.62
N TRP A 174 -5.78 -11.75 -10.15
CA TRP A 174 -6.31 -10.40 -10.03
C TRP A 174 -5.45 -9.50 -9.12
N PHE A 175 -4.98 -10.03 -7.98
CA PHE A 175 -4.10 -9.28 -7.07
C PHE A 175 -2.81 -8.85 -7.78
N TRP A 176 -2.12 -9.79 -8.43
CA TRP A 176 -0.86 -9.53 -9.12
C TRP A 176 -1.05 -8.61 -10.32
N ARG A 177 -2.10 -8.83 -11.11
CA ARG A 177 -2.44 -8.01 -12.28
C ARG A 177 -2.67 -6.55 -11.90
N THR A 178 -3.50 -6.31 -10.89
CA THR A 178 -3.83 -4.94 -10.45
C THR A 178 -2.64 -4.22 -9.82
N ALA A 179 -1.82 -4.93 -9.04
CA ALA A 179 -0.61 -4.37 -8.45
C ALA A 179 0.45 -4.03 -9.51
N LEU A 180 0.71 -4.95 -10.45
CA LEU A 180 1.71 -4.76 -11.50
C LEU A 180 1.31 -3.64 -12.47
N ALA A 181 0.05 -3.61 -12.91
CA ALA A 181 -0.48 -2.56 -13.78
C ALA A 181 -0.51 -1.16 -13.13
N GLY A 182 -0.38 -1.08 -11.80
CA GLY A 182 -0.63 0.17 -11.07
C GLY A 182 -2.08 0.63 -11.14
N TYR A 183 -3.04 -0.30 -11.28
CA TYR A 183 -4.44 -0.04 -11.64
C TYR A 183 -5.13 0.95 -10.70
N PHE A 184 -4.85 0.84 -9.40
CA PHE A 184 -5.51 1.65 -8.37
C PHE A 184 -4.91 3.04 -8.17
N GLY A 185 -3.87 3.42 -8.93
CA GLY A 185 -3.29 4.76 -8.86
C GLY A 185 -4.23 5.89 -9.30
N GLY A 186 -5.30 5.56 -10.04
CA GLY A 186 -6.31 6.53 -10.50
C GLY A 186 -7.75 6.03 -10.35
N TRP A 187 -8.02 5.23 -9.32
CA TRP A 187 -9.29 4.49 -9.15
C TRP A 187 -10.51 5.42 -9.02
N ASN A 188 -11.24 5.59 -10.12
CA ASN A 188 -12.39 6.51 -10.22
C ASN A 188 -13.75 5.80 -10.10
N THR A 189 -14.84 6.57 -10.04
CA THR A 189 -16.21 6.05 -9.90
C THR A 189 -16.62 5.05 -11.00
N GLY A 190 -16.16 5.25 -12.24
CA GLY A 190 -16.43 4.32 -13.34
C GLY A 190 -15.72 2.98 -13.16
N GLN A 191 -14.47 3.00 -12.70
CA GLN A 191 -13.72 1.79 -12.34
C GLN A 191 -14.35 1.08 -11.14
N MET A 192 -14.74 1.83 -10.10
CA MET A 192 -15.44 1.27 -8.94
C MET A 192 -16.70 0.48 -9.34
N ALA A 193 -17.54 1.05 -10.18
CA ALA A 193 -18.75 0.38 -10.68
C ALA A 193 -18.42 -0.86 -11.55
N SER A 194 -17.38 -0.75 -12.39
CA SER A 194 -16.93 -1.86 -13.24
C SER A 194 -16.38 -3.02 -12.40
N ASP A 195 -15.56 -2.72 -11.39
CA ASP A 195 -14.98 -3.72 -10.50
C ASP A 195 -16.07 -4.40 -9.65
N GLN A 196 -17.04 -3.64 -9.13
CA GLN A 196 -18.18 -4.22 -8.41
C GLN A 196 -18.98 -5.18 -9.30
N LYS A 197 -19.22 -4.79 -10.56
CA LYS A 197 -19.88 -5.65 -11.54
C LYS A 197 -19.04 -6.89 -11.85
N ALA A 198 -17.73 -6.75 -12.04
CA ALA A 198 -16.82 -7.85 -12.32
C ALA A 198 -16.79 -8.88 -11.19
N VAL A 199 -16.72 -8.42 -9.93
CA VAL A 199 -16.81 -9.29 -8.76
C VAL A 199 -18.16 -10.00 -8.68
N THR A 200 -19.26 -9.27 -8.95
CA THR A 200 -20.60 -9.86 -8.97
C THR A 200 -20.73 -10.96 -10.03
N ASP A 201 -20.32 -10.68 -11.26
CA ASP A 201 -20.40 -11.64 -12.36
C ASP A 201 -19.51 -12.87 -12.13
N PHE A 202 -18.32 -12.67 -11.57
CA PHE A 202 -17.42 -13.75 -11.15
C PHE A 202 -18.04 -14.61 -10.04
N SER A 203 -18.62 -14.00 -9.01
CA SER A 203 -19.28 -14.73 -7.91
C SER A 203 -20.48 -15.56 -8.36
N GLN A 204 -21.15 -15.13 -9.43
CA GLN A 204 -22.29 -15.82 -10.03
C GLN A 204 -21.86 -16.85 -11.10
N GLY A 205 -20.56 -17.03 -11.33
CA GLY A 205 -20.01 -17.96 -12.31
C GLY A 205 -20.26 -17.57 -13.77
N LYS A 206 -20.58 -16.29 -14.05
CA LYS A 206 -20.73 -15.80 -15.43
C LYS A 206 -19.37 -15.61 -16.11
N THR A 207 -18.34 -15.34 -15.32
CA THR A 207 -16.95 -15.26 -15.75
C THR A 207 -16.10 -16.23 -14.93
N THR A 208 -15.01 -16.70 -15.52
CA THR A 208 -14.02 -17.54 -14.82
C THR A 208 -12.91 -16.72 -14.16
N GLN A 209 -12.84 -15.43 -14.47
CA GLN A 209 -11.85 -14.47 -14.00
C GLN A 209 -12.54 -13.20 -13.51
N ILE A 210 -11.88 -12.47 -12.62
CA ILE A 210 -12.32 -11.13 -12.21
C ILE A 210 -11.78 -10.15 -13.25
N GLU A 211 -12.65 -9.71 -14.16
CA GLU A 211 -12.29 -8.81 -15.24
C GLU A 211 -11.83 -7.45 -14.70
N VAL A 212 -10.69 -6.97 -15.19
CA VAL A 212 -10.16 -5.64 -14.86
C VAL A 212 -9.56 -5.02 -16.11
N ALA A 213 -9.88 -3.74 -16.36
CA ALA A 213 -9.34 -2.96 -17.47
C ALA A 213 -7.91 -2.49 -17.18
N ALA A 214 -6.99 -3.45 -17.07
CA ALA A 214 -5.57 -3.23 -16.82
C ALA A 214 -4.73 -3.67 -18.03
N SER A 215 -3.88 -2.79 -18.52
CA SER A 215 -2.91 -3.10 -19.58
C SER A 215 -1.61 -3.66 -19.00
N GLU A 216 -0.96 -4.53 -19.76
CA GLU A 216 0.39 -5.00 -19.43
C GLU A 216 1.36 -3.82 -19.41
N PRO A 217 2.01 -3.53 -18.25
CA PRO A 217 3.02 -2.48 -18.18
C PRO A 217 4.31 -2.97 -18.84
N ARG A 218 5.21 -2.05 -19.17
CA ARG A 218 6.55 -2.39 -19.66
C ARG A 218 7.50 -2.62 -18.48
N ALA A 219 8.63 -3.30 -18.72
CA ALA A 219 9.67 -3.52 -17.71
C ALA A 219 10.31 -2.22 -17.18
N ASP A 220 10.15 -1.10 -17.88
CA ASP A 220 10.72 0.20 -17.49
C ASP A 220 10.17 0.73 -16.15
N ILE A 221 9.03 0.24 -15.67
CA ILE A 221 8.49 0.57 -14.34
C ILE A 221 9.52 0.35 -13.21
N TRP A 222 10.39 -0.67 -13.34
CA TRP A 222 11.40 -1.00 -12.33
C TRP A 222 12.57 0.00 -12.30
N ILE A 223 12.74 0.77 -13.37
CA ILE A 223 13.80 1.79 -13.51
C ILE A 223 13.22 3.17 -13.23
N ALA A 224 11.99 3.44 -13.70
CA ALA A 224 11.35 4.74 -13.59
C ALA A 224 10.83 5.04 -12.17
N ARG A 225 10.41 4.02 -11.42
CA ARG A 225 9.86 4.18 -10.06
C ARG A 225 10.93 4.05 -9.00
N GLN A 226 10.78 4.79 -7.91
CA GLN A 226 11.68 4.77 -6.77
C GLN A 226 11.17 3.86 -5.65
N PHE A 227 12.09 3.24 -4.93
CA PHE A 227 11.77 2.45 -3.75
C PHE A 227 11.42 3.35 -2.57
N ARG A 228 10.12 3.54 -2.33
CA ARG A 228 9.55 4.34 -1.24
C ARG A 228 8.38 3.60 -0.61
N SER A 229 8.16 3.84 0.69
CA SER A 229 7.10 3.19 1.47
C SER A 229 5.69 3.41 0.93
N ASN A 230 5.44 4.55 0.30
CA ASN A 230 4.15 4.92 -0.28
C ASN A 230 4.00 4.51 -1.75
N ASN A 231 5.02 3.91 -2.37
CA ASN A 231 4.96 3.51 -3.77
C ASN A 231 4.49 2.05 -3.91
N ALA A 232 3.42 1.83 -4.66
CA ALA A 232 2.84 0.50 -4.84
C ALA A 232 3.78 -0.50 -5.54
N HIS A 233 4.54 -0.07 -6.55
CA HIS A 233 5.52 -0.92 -7.23
C HIS A 233 6.72 -1.24 -6.33
N ALA A 234 7.08 -0.37 -5.39
CA ALA A 234 8.09 -0.68 -4.37
C ALA A 234 7.63 -1.79 -3.43
N LYS A 235 6.37 -1.73 -2.99
CA LYS A 235 5.75 -2.80 -2.20
C LYS A 235 5.63 -4.10 -2.99
N LEU A 236 5.25 -4.02 -4.26
CA LEU A 236 5.21 -5.17 -5.16
C LEU A 236 6.60 -5.81 -5.32
N HIS A 237 7.66 -5.00 -5.48
CA HIS A 237 9.04 -5.48 -5.53
C HIS A 237 9.41 -6.24 -4.25
N ALA A 238 9.10 -5.67 -3.09
CA ALA A 238 9.35 -6.29 -1.80
C ALA A 238 8.63 -7.65 -1.65
N ILE A 239 7.35 -7.71 -2.02
CA ILE A 239 6.56 -8.96 -2.01
C ILE A 239 7.18 -9.98 -2.99
N SER A 240 7.53 -9.55 -4.20
CA SER A 240 8.13 -10.42 -5.23
C SER A 240 9.44 -11.06 -4.76
N LEU A 241 10.33 -10.26 -4.17
CA LEU A 241 11.56 -10.77 -3.56
C LEU A 241 11.25 -11.77 -2.44
N ALA A 242 10.33 -11.44 -1.54
CA ALA A 242 9.94 -12.34 -0.45
C ALA A 242 9.39 -13.69 -0.93
N HIS A 243 8.64 -13.69 -2.04
CA HIS A 243 8.15 -14.93 -2.66
C HIS A 243 9.27 -15.83 -3.16
N HIS A 244 10.38 -15.26 -3.62
CA HIS A 244 11.55 -15.98 -4.13
C HIS A 244 12.54 -16.42 -3.04
N SER A 245 12.23 -16.14 -1.76
CA SER A 245 13.04 -16.58 -0.60
C SER A 245 14.52 -16.19 -0.76
N PRO A 246 14.83 -14.90 -0.78
CA PRO A 246 16.12 -14.40 -1.21
C PRO A 246 17.22 -14.84 -0.25
N LEU A 247 18.36 -15.21 -0.82
CA LEU A 247 19.58 -15.53 -0.08
C LEU A 247 20.49 -14.30 -0.02
N ASP A 248 21.13 -14.07 1.13
CA ASP A 248 22.10 -13.00 1.28
C ASP A 248 23.28 -13.20 0.33
N LEU A 249 23.56 -12.19 -0.53
CA LEU A 249 24.52 -12.33 -1.63
C LEU A 249 25.95 -12.69 -1.18
N LEU A 250 26.37 -12.32 0.04
CA LEU A 250 27.75 -12.58 0.50
C LEU A 250 27.88 -13.88 1.30
N THR A 251 26.79 -14.38 1.87
CA THR A 251 26.84 -15.48 2.84
C THR A 251 25.98 -16.68 2.47
N GLY A 252 24.99 -16.51 1.59
CA GLY A 252 24.01 -17.55 1.24
C GLY A 252 23.01 -17.84 2.35
N ALA A 253 23.01 -17.05 3.42
CA ALA A 253 22.05 -17.22 4.50
C ALA A 253 20.65 -16.81 4.00
N PRO A 254 19.59 -17.55 4.37
CA PRO A 254 18.23 -17.13 4.05
C PRO A 254 17.91 -15.80 4.75
N ILE A 255 17.26 -14.90 4.04
CA ILE A 255 16.78 -13.63 4.61
C ILE A 255 15.41 -13.86 5.24
N ASP A 256 15.20 -13.32 6.46
CA ASP A 256 13.89 -13.33 7.12
C ASP A 256 12.96 -12.32 6.43
N THR A 257 12.17 -12.82 5.49
CA THR A 257 11.27 -12.00 4.68
C THR A 257 10.07 -11.49 5.48
N GLY A 258 9.64 -12.19 6.54
CA GLY A 258 8.57 -11.70 7.42
C GLY A 258 9.02 -10.47 8.19
N GLN A 259 10.25 -10.49 8.72
CA GLN A 259 10.85 -9.33 9.37
C GLN A 259 11.17 -8.20 8.38
N ALA A 260 11.63 -8.52 7.17
CA ALA A 260 11.94 -7.51 6.14
C ALA A 260 10.68 -6.79 5.64
N LEU A 261 9.59 -7.53 5.41
CA LEU A 261 8.32 -6.98 4.94
C LEU A 261 7.60 -6.12 5.99
N ALA A 262 7.87 -6.28 7.30
CA ALA A 262 7.27 -5.45 8.34
C ALA A 262 7.52 -3.93 8.15
N TRP A 263 8.40 -3.53 7.21
CA TRP A 263 8.66 -2.15 6.74
C TRP A 263 9.23 -1.18 7.80
N GLU A 264 9.06 -1.48 9.08
CA GLU A 264 9.78 -0.90 10.22
C GLU A 264 11.27 -1.30 10.19
N ASN A 265 11.59 -2.39 9.49
CA ASN A 265 12.95 -2.84 9.18
C ASN A 265 13.34 -2.59 7.71
N GLN A 266 13.25 -1.34 7.24
CA GLN A 266 13.89 -0.91 5.97
C GLN A 266 15.39 -1.26 5.88
N LYS A 267 15.98 -1.69 7.00
CA LYS A 267 17.36 -2.14 7.17
C LYS A 267 17.74 -3.38 6.37
N GLU A 268 16.80 -4.09 5.76
CA GLU A 268 17.14 -5.25 4.93
C GLU A 268 17.05 -4.91 3.42
N PHE A 269 16.44 -3.78 3.04
CA PHE A 269 16.42 -3.30 1.66
C PHE A 269 17.61 -2.40 1.37
N HIS A 270 18.45 -2.80 0.44
CA HIS A 270 19.70 -2.14 0.15
C HIS A 270 19.95 -1.99 -1.35
N HIS A 271 20.76 -0.99 -1.69
CA HIS A 271 21.18 -0.77 -3.07
C HIS A 271 22.22 -1.82 -3.48
N PHE A 272 21.97 -2.52 -4.59
CA PHE A 272 22.92 -3.47 -5.18
C PHE A 272 24.18 -2.75 -5.66
N PHE A 273 24.02 -1.65 -6.41
CA PHE A 273 25.07 -0.66 -6.60
C PHE A 273 25.00 0.34 -5.45
N PRO A 274 26.00 0.39 -4.54
CA PRO A 274 25.88 1.20 -3.33
C PRO A 274 25.63 2.68 -3.62
N ARG A 275 24.75 3.30 -2.84
CA ARG A 275 24.34 4.69 -3.03
C ARG A 275 25.52 5.66 -3.10
N ASP A 276 26.50 5.52 -2.20
CA ASP A 276 27.63 6.44 -2.15
C ASP A 276 28.66 6.17 -3.27
N TYR A 277 28.74 4.94 -3.78
CA TYR A 277 29.50 4.63 -4.99
C TYR A 277 28.93 5.38 -6.20
N LEU A 278 27.61 5.30 -6.40
CA LEU A 278 26.93 5.95 -7.53
C LEU A 278 26.88 7.48 -7.42
N LYS A 279 26.75 8.04 -6.21
CA LYS A 279 26.82 9.50 -6.00
C LYS A 279 28.15 10.08 -6.47
N ASN A 280 29.25 9.37 -6.24
CA ASN A 280 30.58 9.81 -6.67
C ASN A 280 30.77 9.75 -8.20
N GLN A 281 29.80 9.20 -8.93
CA GLN A 281 29.73 9.17 -10.39
C GLN A 281 28.63 10.09 -10.94
N ASP A 282 28.13 11.02 -10.11
CA ASP A 282 27.09 11.98 -10.47
C ASP A 282 25.77 11.34 -10.96
N VAL A 283 25.48 10.10 -10.54
CA VAL A 283 24.22 9.43 -10.88
C VAL A 283 23.07 10.10 -10.09
N PRO A 284 21.97 10.49 -10.75
CA PRO A 284 20.83 11.12 -10.08
C PRO A 284 20.22 10.26 -8.96
N GLN A 285 19.78 10.88 -7.87
CA GLN A 285 19.18 10.16 -6.73
C GLN A 285 17.94 9.33 -7.13
N THR A 286 17.17 9.79 -8.10
CA THR A 286 16.02 9.05 -8.63
C THR A 286 16.42 7.73 -9.29
N ARG A 287 17.55 7.72 -10.02
CA ARG A 287 18.15 6.54 -10.64
C ARG A 287 18.80 5.63 -9.62
N ILE A 288 19.50 6.18 -8.63
CA ILE A 288 20.09 5.39 -7.53
C ILE A 288 18.99 4.61 -6.79
N ASN A 289 17.88 5.27 -6.47
CA ASN A 289 16.79 4.70 -5.69
C ASN A 289 15.76 3.93 -6.54
N CYS A 290 16.03 3.64 -7.81
CA CYS A 290 15.09 2.87 -8.63
C CYS A 290 14.92 1.44 -8.10
N LEU A 291 13.76 0.84 -8.37
CA LEU A 291 13.42 -0.50 -7.85
C LEU A 291 14.42 -1.58 -8.29
N ALA A 292 14.86 -1.52 -9.56
CA ALA A 292 15.82 -2.46 -10.12
C ALA A 292 17.20 -2.39 -9.44
N ASN A 293 17.52 -1.33 -8.70
CA ASN A 293 18.74 -1.26 -7.89
C ASN A 293 18.56 -1.79 -6.46
N ILE A 294 17.37 -2.20 -6.04
CA ILE A 294 17.11 -2.65 -4.66
C ILE A 294 17.14 -4.17 -4.54
N VAL A 295 17.88 -4.68 -3.57
CA VAL A 295 17.95 -6.09 -3.16
C VAL A 295 17.64 -6.21 -1.68
N MET A 296 17.37 -7.44 -1.21
CA MET A 296 17.42 -7.75 0.20
C MET A 296 18.83 -8.19 0.58
N LEU A 297 19.40 -7.63 1.65
CA LEU A 297 20.70 -8.01 2.20
C LEU A 297 20.66 -7.91 3.72
N THR A 298 21.40 -8.78 4.40
CA THR A 298 21.57 -8.63 5.84
C THR A 298 22.32 -7.34 6.16
N SER A 299 21.97 -6.73 7.30
CA SER A 299 22.70 -5.58 7.83
C SER A 299 24.22 -5.80 7.95
N ALA A 300 24.67 -7.04 8.17
CA ALA A 300 26.09 -7.41 8.23
C ALA A 300 26.75 -7.37 6.84
N SER A 301 26.10 -7.97 5.84
CA SER A 301 26.57 -7.96 4.46
C SER A 301 26.56 -6.57 3.85
N ASN A 302 25.51 -5.77 4.10
CA ASN A 302 25.47 -4.37 3.67
C ASN A 302 26.62 -3.54 4.27
N LYS A 303 26.96 -3.73 5.56
CA LYS A 303 28.13 -3.08 6.17
C LYS A 303 29.46 -3.53 5.54
N ARG A 304 29.57 -4.80 5.15
CA ARG A 304 30.77 -5.35 4.49
C ARG A 304 30.93 -4.84 3.05
N ILE A 305 29.82 -4.65 2.34
CA ILE A 305 29.80 -4.02 1.01
C ILE A 305 30.16 -2.53 1.12
N SER A 306 29.57 -1.82 2.09
CA SER A 306 29.81 -0.40 2.33
C SER A 306 29.60 0.42 1.04
N ASN A 307 30.61 1.19 0.60
CA ASN A 307 30.60 1.99 -0.62
C ASN A 307 31.43 1.37 -1.77
N ARG A 308 31.71 0.06 -1.72
CA ARG A 308 32.53 -0.62 -2.72
C ARG A 308 31.79 -0.78 -4.04
N ALA A 309 32.54 -0.71 -5.14
CA ALA A 309 32.02 -1.01 -6.47
C ALA A 309 31.58 -2.49 -6.55
N PRO A 310 30.51 -2.81 -7.30
CA PRO A 310 30.15 -4.20 -7.60
C PRO A 310 31.30 -5.05 -8.15
N SER A 311 32.13 -4.53 -9.06
CA SER A 311 33.31 -5.24 -9.58
C SER A 311 34.33 -5.67 -8.52
N ASP A 312 34.28 -5.06 -7.34
CA ASP A 312 35.10 -5.41 -6.18
C ASP A 312 34.40 -6.46 -5.29
N TYR A 313 33.22 -6.16 -4.76
CA TYR A 313 32.57 -7.06 -3.79
C TYR A 313 31.95 -8.31 -4.43
N LEU A 314 31.57 -8.29 -5.71
CA LEU A 314 30.99 -9.47 -6.37
C LEU A 314 31.99 -10.61 -6.54
N LYS A 315 33.30 -10.36 -6.49
CA LYS A 315 34.32 -11.43 -6.42
C LYS A 315 34.18 -12.29 -5.17
N GLU A 316 33.76 -11.67 -4.06
CA GLU A 316 33.48 -12.39 -2.81
C GLU A 316 32.21 -13.21 -2.92
N VAL A 317 31.19 -12.69 -3.62
CA VAL A 317 29.94 -13.40 -3.94
C VAL A 317 30.24 -14.65 -4.76
N GLU A 318 30.98 -14.53 -5.88
CA GLU A 318 31.35 -15.66 -6.73
C GLU A 318 32.13 -16.73 -5.94
N LYS A 319 33.10 -16.29 -5.14
CA LYS A 319 33.93 -17.19 -4.33
C LYS A 319 33.12 -17.90 -3.24
N ALA A 320 32.20 -17.19 -2.57
CA ALA A 320 31.40 -17.74 -1.48
C ALA A 320 30.33 -18.70 -2.00
N ALA A 321 29.65 -18.34 -3.10
CA ALA A 321 28.58 -19.15 -3.67
C ALA A 321 29.11 -20.39 -4.39
N GLY A 322 30.26 -20.28 -5.08
CA GLY A 322 30.85 -21.37 -5.85
C GLY A 322 29.85 -21.93 -6.88
N GLU A 323 29.62 -23.23 -6.85
CA GLU A 323 28.66 -23.91 -7.74
C GLU A 323 27.20 -23.45 -7.52
N ASN A 324 26.88 -22.82 -6.39
CA ASN A 324 25.52 -22.35 -6.06
C ASN A 324 25.23 -20.93 -6.56
N LEU A 325 26.16 -20.27 -7.26
CA LEU A 325 26.01 -18.88 -7.67
C LEU A 325 24.70 -18.62 -8.42
N SER A 326 24.37 -19.46 -9.41
CA SER A 326 23.16 -19.29 -10.22
C SER A 326 21.89 -19.31 -9.34
N SER A 327 21.80 -20.24 -8.38
CA SER A 327 20.68 -20.31 -7.42
C SER A 327 20.60 -19.10 -6.49
N TRP A 328 21.74 -18.54 -6.04
CA TRP A 328 21.73 -17.33 -5.22
C TRP A 328 21.22 -16.12 -6.01
N LEU A 329 21.66 -15.98 -7.26
CA LEU A 329 21.24 -14.90 -8.14
C LEU A 329 19.75 -15.00 -8.50
N GLU A 330 19.28 -16.19 -8.84
CA GLU A 330 17.86 -16.46 -9.12
C GLU A 330 16.97 -16.11 -7.93
N SER A 331 17.36 -16.47 -6.70
CA SER A 331 16.61 -16.11 -5.47
C SER A 331 16.49 -14.61 -5.25
N ASN A 332 17.39 -13.80 -5.83
CA ASN A 332 17.43 -12.35 -5.75
C ASN A 332 16.88 -11.65 -7.01
N LEU A 333 16.35 -12.42 -7.96
CA LEU A 333 15.83 -11.94 -9.24
C LEU A 333 16.90 -11.20 -10.04
N ILE A 334 18.10 -11.79 -10.10
CA ILE A 334 19.25 -11.30 -10.87
C ILE A 334 19.60 -12.38 -11.90
N SER A 335 19.58 -12.05 -13.19
CA SER A 335 20.07 -12.98 -14.22
C SER A 335 21.59 -13.01 -14.27
N GLU A 336 22.16 -14.07 -14.86
CA GLU A 336 23.61 -14.18 -15.05
C GLU A 336 24.16 -13.01 -15.89
N GLU A 337 23.41 -12.56 -16.91
CA GLU A 337 23.82 -11.42 -17.72
C GLU A 337 23.79 -10.10 -16.95
N ALA A 338 22.81 -9.92 -16.06
CA ALA A 338 22.76 -8.75 -15.18
C ALA A 338 23.96 -8.77 -14.22
N PHE A 339 24.26 -9.92 -13.62
CA PHE A 339 25.42 -10.11 -12.76
C PHE A 339 26.74 -9.83 -13.48
N ASP A 340 26.89 -10.32 -14.72
CA ASP A 340 28.07 -10.06 -15.54
C ASP A 340 28.24 -8.58 -15.89
N ALA A 341 27.14 -7.87 -16.19
CA ALA A 341 27.17 -6.41 -16.37
C ALA A 341 27.63 -5.70 -15.09
N ALA A 342 27.16 -6.13 -13.92
CA ALA A 342 27.57 -5.56 -12.65
C ALA A 342 29.04 -5.82 -12.31
N LYS A 343 29.61 -6.98 -12.69
CA LYS A 343 31.04 -7.27 -12.46
C LYS A 343 32.01 -6.32 -13.16
N VAL A 344 31.54 -5.60 -14.18
CA VAL A 344 32.29 -4.54 -14.87
C VAL A 344 31.75 -3.15 -14.58
N ASP A 345 30.96 -3.01 -13.51
CA ASP A 345 30.32 -1.78 -13.04
C ASP A 345 29.40 -1.09 -14.08
N ASP A 346 28.88 -1.83 -15.05
CA ASP A 346 27.93 -1.31 -16.05
C ASP A 346 26.52 -1.19 -15.44
N PHE A 347 26.31 -0.09 -14.72
CA PHE A 347 25.08 0.20 -13.98
C PHE A 347 23.84 0.22 -14.88
N GLU A 348 23.92 0.86 -16.05
CA GLU A 348 22.79 1.01 -16.96
C GLU A 348 22.36 -0.34 -17.54
N LYS A 349 23.33 -1.15 -17.98
CA LYS A 349 23.05 -2.49 -18.49
C LYS A 349 22.54 -3.42 -17.40
N PHE A 350 23.09 -3.35 -16.18
CA PHE A 350 22.57 -4.10 -15.04
C PHE A 350 21.09 -3.77 -14.77
N LEU A 351 20.74 -2.48 -14.70
CA LEU A 351 19.36 -2.07 -14.45
C LEU A 351 18.40 -2.57 -15.53
N ALA A 352 18.78 -2.46 -16.81
CA ALA A 352 17.95 -2.93 -17.92
C ALA A 352 17.69 -4.45 -17.85
N LEU A 353 18.75 -5.26 -17.65
CA LEU A 353 18.64 -6.72 -17.58
C LEU A 353 17.89 -7.18 -16.34
N ARG A 354 18.12 -6.53 -15.19
CA ARG A 354 17.42 -6.86 -13.95
C ARG A 354 15.95 -6.44 -14.00
N ALA A 355 15.62 -5.28 -14.56
CA ALA A 355 14.24 -4.86 -14.77
C ALA A 355 13.47 -5.88 -15.60
N GLU A 356 14.07 -6.38 -16.68
CA GLU A 356 13.49 -7.42 -17.52
C GLU A 356 13.29 -8.74 -16.76
N THR A 357 14.27 -9.12 -15.93
CA THR A 357 14.17 -10.31 -15.07
C THR A 357 13.03 -10.19 -14.07
N LEU A 358 12.94 -9.07 -13.34
CA LEU A 358 11.86 -8.78 -12.39
C LEU A 358 10.49 -8.83 -13.06
N HIS A 359 10.40 -8.22 -14.24
CA HIS A 359 9.16 -8.14 -15.00
C HIS A 359 8.69 -9.53 -15.46
N ARG A 360 9.59 -10.31 -16.07
CA ARG A 360 9.29 -11.66 -16.58
C ARG A 360 8.80 -12.62 -15.50
N GLN A 361 9.28 -12.49 -14.26
CA GLN A 361 8.85 -13.34 -13.15
C GLN A 361 7.43 -13.01 -12.67
N LEU A 362 6.98 -11.76 -12.83
CA LEU A 362 5.66 -11.31 -12.38
C LEU A 362 4.57 -11.42 -13.44
N LEU A 363 4.90 -11.37 -14.74
CA LEU A 363 3.91 -11.49 -15.82
C LEU A 363 3.00 -12.73 -15.69
N PRO A 364 3.53 -13.97 -15.47
CA PRO A 364 2.68 -15.15 -15.34
C PRO A 364 1.74 -15.09 -14.13
N LEU A 365 2.19 -14.49 -13.02
CA LEU A 365 1.35 -14.31 -11.83
C LEU A 365 0.18 -13.35 -12.10
N ALA A 366 0.37 -12.38 -12.98
CA ALA A 366 -0.65 -11.43 -13.43
C ALA A 366 -1.54 -11.97 -14.57
N GLY A 367 -1.29 -13.19 -15.05
CA GLY A 367 -2.03 -13.80 -16.16
C GLY A 367 -1.64 -13.26 -17.54
N TRP A 368 -0.46 -12.65 -17.67
CA TRP A 368 0.12 -12.22 -18.93
C TRP A 368 1.18 -13.22 -19.42
N SER A 369 1.31 -13.35 -20.74
CA SER A 369 2.28 -14.23 -21.38
C SER A 369 3.56 -13.47 -21.70
N SER A 370 4.72 -14.03 -21.38
CA SER A 370 6.02 -13.44 -21.71
C SER A 370 6.33 -13.39 -23.23
N ALA A 371 5.44 -13.90 -24.08
CA ALA A 371 5.63 -14.01 -25.53
C ALA A 371 5.15 -12.79 -26.34
N ASP A 372 4.33 -11.89 -25.76
CA ASP A 372 3.70 -10.77 -26.47
C ASP A 372 4.43 -9.42 -26.31
N ALA A 373 5.66 -9.42 -25.80
CA ALA A 373 6.49 -8.22 -25.69
C ALA A 373 7.03 -7.73 -27.06
N THR A 374 6.17 -7.50 -28.05
CA THR A 374 6.52 -6.71 -29.24
C THR A 374 6.44 -5.23 -28.89
N GLN A 375 7.61 -4.59 -28.75
CA GLN A 375 7.74 -3.15 -28.50
C GLN A 375 7.08 -2.30 -29.60
N PRO A 376 6.11 -1.42 -29.29
CA PRO A 376 5.81 -0.27 -30.13
C PRO A 376 6.81 0.87 -29.85
N PRO A 377 6.92 1.86 -30.76
CA PRO A 377 7.91 2.93 -30.66
C PRO A 377 7.74 3.77 -29.39
N VAL A 378 8.86 4.31 -28.94
CA VAL A 378 8.99 5.21 -27.79
C VAL A 378 8.37 6.56 -28.17
N ASP A 379 7.09 6.77 -27.83
CA ASP A 379 6.52 8.11 -27.74
C ASP A 379 6.13 8.39 -26.28
N GLU A 380 6.43 9.63 -25.89
CA GLU A 380 6.45 10.18 -24.54
C GLU A 380 5.22 9.77 -23.70
N LEU A 381 5.45 9.02 -22.62
CA LEU A 381 4.45 8.87 -21.57
C LEU A 381 4.36 10.19 -20.78
N PRO A 382 3.13 10.64 -20.46
CA PRO A 382 2.94 11.80 -19.61
C PRO A 382 3.55 11.51 -18.25
N ILE A 383 4.34 12.46 -17.75
CA ILE A 383 4.71 12.55 -16.34
C ILE A 383 3.38 12.56 -15.58
N SER A 384 3.03 11.44 -14.94
CA SER A 384 2.04 11.49 -13.87
C SER A 384 2.71 12.26 -12.76
N GLU A 385 2.39 13.54 -12.66
CA GLU A 385 2.38 14.20 -11.36
C GLU A 385 1.47 13.32 -10.51
N ASP A 386 2.06 12.59 -9.57
CA ASP A 386 1.34 12.16 -8.39
C ASP A 386 0.65 13.44 -7.89
N GLN A 387 -0.65 13.57 -8.12
CA GLN A 387 -1.46 14.47 -7.34
C GLN A 387 -1.35 13.93 -5.92
N ALA A 388 -0.35 14.45 -5.21
CA ALA A 388 -0.48 14.66 -3.79
C ALA A 388 -1.86 15.28 -3.60
N ASP A 389 -2.69 14.58 -2.84
CA ASP A 389 -3.73 15.26 -2.10
C ASP A 389 -3.00 16.34 -1.29
N ASP A 390 -3.01 17.56 -1.83
CA ASP A 390 -2.57 18.77 -1.18
C ASP A 390 -3.63 19.10 -0.15
N ASP A 391 -3.32 18.77 1.11
CA ASP A 391 -3.76 19.57 2.24
C ASP A 391 -2.67 19.59 3.31
N SER A 392 -1.96 20.72 3.34
CA SER A 392 -1.22 21.31 4.47
C SER A 392 0.13 20.73 4.89
N ASP A 393 1.18 21.31 4.29
CA ASP A 393 2.35 21.94 4.93
C ASP A 393 2.59 21.61 6.43
N PHE A 394 3.60 20.79 6.72
CA PHE A 394 4.36 20.84 7.98
C PHE A 394 5.80 20.34 7.75
N THR A 395 6.73 21.27 7.69
CA THR A 395 8.16 21.04 7.88
C THR A 395 8.43 20.76 9.35
N GLU A 396 8.73 19.50 9.70
CA GLU A 396 9.21 19.15 11.03
C GLU A 396 10.73 19.40 11.11
N GLU A 397 11.12 20.63 11.45
CA GLU A 397 12.45 20.88 12.01
C GLU A 397 12.51 20.29 13.42
N LEU A 398 13.41 19.32 13.61
CA LEU A 398 13.74 18.73 14.91
C LEU A 398 14.21 19.84 15.87
N PRO A 399 13.64 19.98 17.07
CA PRO A 399 14.08 20.99 18.02
C PRO A 399 15.47 20.66 18.54
N THR A 400 16.42 21.56 18.28
CA THR A 400 17.70 21.60 18.96
C THR A 400 17.45 22.06 20.40
N GLY A 401 17.88 21.24 21.36
CA GLY A 401 17.71 21.54 22.78
C GLY A 401 18.62 22.67 23.21
N ASP A 402 18.04 23.82 23.55
CA ASP A 402 18.75 24.90 24.23
C ASP A 402 18.81 24.64 25.72
N ALA A 403 20.05 24.58 26.23
CA ALA A 403 20.38 24.48 27.62
C ALA A 403 20.02 25.77 28.36
N ILE A 404 19.20 25.63 29.41
CA ILE A 404 18.94 26.68 30.39
C ILE A 404 20.21 26.91 31.20
N ALA A 405 20.85 28.07 31.02
CA ALA A 405 21.83 28.61 31.97
C ALA A 405 21.10 29.43 33.05
N PRO A 406 21.59 29.45 34.30
CA PRO A 406 20.92 30.14 35.39
C PRO A 406 21.25 31.65 35.36
N GLU A 407 20.23 32.48 35.55
CA GLU A 407 20.39 33.91 35.80
C GLU A 407 21.04 34.15 37.16
N SER A 408 22.06 35.01 37.15
CA SER A 408 22.63 35.63 38.34
C SER A 408 22.48 37.15 38.25
N SER A 409 21.93 37.73 39.31
CA SER A 409 21.85 39.16 39.71
C SER A 409 20.53 39.86 39.45
#